data_AF-A0A023ED53-F1
#
_entry.id   AF-A0A023ED53-F1
#
_cell.length_a   1.000
_cell.length_b   1.000
_cell.length_c   1.000
_cell.angle_alpha   90.00
_cell.angle_beta   90.00
_cell.angle_gamma   90.00
#
_symmetry.space_group_name_H-M   'P 1'
#
loop_
_entity.id
_entity.type
_entity.pdbx_description
1 polymer ?
#
loop_
_entity_poly.entity_id
_entity_poly.type
_entity_poly.pdbx_seq_one_letter_code
_entity_poly.pdbx_strand_id
1 'polypeptide(L)' 'MKFLYCVLLLFLAMTAGRCAAVPVAMEGNAVERSAKMFVQTLNCTSPNCKAQCKGRGYRTGSCQIGRCFCSYV' A
#
# COMPACT_ATOMS: atom_id res chain seq x y z
N MET A 1 -22.61 -40.26 -4.43
CA MET A 1 -22.84 -39.17 -3.46
C MET A 1 -21.65 -38.90 -2.53
N LYS A 2 -21.09 -39.91 -1.84
CA LYS A 2 -20.00 -39.75 -0.86
C LYS A 2 -18.65 -39.28 -1.46
N PHE A 3 -18.30 -39.78 -2.64
CA PHE A 3 -17.08 -39.41 -3.37
C PHE A 3 -17.03 -37.91 -3.76
N LEU A 4 -18.16 -37.35 -4.18
CA LEU A 4 -18.26 -35.95 -4.58
C LEU A 4 -17.96 -35.00 -3.40
N TYR A 5 -18.33 -35.40 -2.19
CA TYR A 5 -18.11 -34.63 -0.97
C TYR A 5 -16.63 -34.60 -0.57
N CYS A 6 -15.92 -35.72 -0.70
CA CYS A 6 -14.46 -35.77 -0.47
C CYS A 6 -13.70 -34.87 -1.44
N VAL A 7 -14.07 -34.87 -2.72
CA VAL A 7 -13.43 -34.01 -3.74
C VAL A 7 -13.69 -32.53 -3.43
N LEU A 8 -14.93 -32.16 -3.08
CA LEU A 8 -15.28 -30.79 -2.70
C LEU A 8 -14.48 -30.28 -1.49
N LEU A 9 -14.30 -31.13 -0.46
CA LEU A 9 -13.51 -30.81 0.73
C LEU A 9 -12.03 -30.61 0.42
N LEU A 10 -11.45 -31.43 -0.47
CA LEU A 10 -10.06 -31.28 -0.91
C LEU A 10 -9.85 -29.97 -1.69
N PHE A 11 -10.81 -29.58 -2.54
CA PHE A 11 -10.75 -28.29 -3.25
C PHE A 11 -10.84 -27.09 -2.30
N LEU A 12 -11.68 -27.14 -1.26
CA LEU A 12 -11.77 -26.10 -0.23
C LEU A 12 -10.50 -25.98 0.62
N ALA A 13 -9.81 -27.09 0.89
CA ALA A 13 -8.52 -27.06 1.59
C ALA A 13 -7.41 -26.42 0.73
N MET A 14 -7.43 -26.64 -0.59
CA MET A 14 -6.48 -26.04 -1.53
C MET A 14 -6.65 -24.52 -1.65
N THR A 15 -7.86 -23.98 -1.49
CA THR A 15 -8.11 -22.52 -1.60
C THR A 15 -7.74 -21.77 -0.32
N ALA A 16 -7.76 -22.40 0.85
CA ALA A 16 -7.30 -21.82 2.11
C ALA A 16 -5.76 -21.72 2.20
N GLY A 17 -5.02 -22.50 1.39
CA GLY A 17 -3.56 -22.56 1.39
C GLY A 17 -2.85 -21.46 0.58
N ARG A 18 -3.60 -20.57 -0.09
CA ARG A 18 -3.02 -19.42 -0.79
C ARG A 18 -3.09 -18.17 0.09
N CYS A 19 -2.44 -18.23 1.26
CA CYS A 19 -1.78 -17.04 1.78
C CYS A 19 -0.72 -16.67 0.76
N ALA A 20 -1.08 -15.83 -0.22
CA ALA A 20 -0.13 -15.13 -1.05
C ALA A 20 0.63 -14.17 -0.13
N ALA A 21 1.60 -14.68 0.62
CA ALA A 21 2.77 -13.94 1.02
C ALA A 21 3.55 -13.69 -0.27
N VAL A 22 3.06 -12.76 -1.09
CA VAL A 22 3.91 -12.11 -2.08
C VAL A 22 4.93 -11.38 -1.24
N PRO A 23 6.22 -11.74 -1.28
CA PRO A 23 7.23 -10.87 -0.72
C PRO A 23 7.11 -9.58 -1.55
N VAL A 24 6.54 -8.54 -0.95
CA VAL A 24 6.73 -7.19 -1.45
C VAL A 24 8.23 -7.00 -1.30
N ALA A 25 8.96 -7.16 -2.41
CA ALA A 25 10.34 -6.74 -2.49
C ALA A 25 10.30 -5.25 -2.16
N MET A 26 10.59 -4.92 -0.89
CA MET A 26 11.07 -3.60 -0.56
C MET A 26 12.42 -3.50 -1.24
N GLU A 27 12.42 -3.09 -2.51
CA GLU A 27 13.54 -2.33 -3.03
C GLU A 27 13.61 -1.08 -2.16
N GLY A 28 14.34 -1.21 -1.06
CA GLY A 28 15.03 -0.11 -0.40
C GLY A 28 16.11 0.39 -1.35
N ASN A 29 15.70 0.88 -2.51
CA ASN A 29 16.46 1.91 -3.17
C ASN A 29 16.43 3.05 -2.16
N ALA A 30 17.58 3.31 -1.54
CA ALA A 30 17.80 4.54 -0.80
C ALA A 30 17.71 5.68 -1.82
N VAL A 31 16.48 5.99 -2.25
CA VAL A 31 16.12 7.29 -2.78
C VAL A 31 16.58 8.21 -1.69
N GLU A 32 17.63 8.99 -1.97
CA GLU A 32 17.99 10.14 -1.16
C GLU A 32 16.68 10.76 -0.72
N ARG A 33 16.36 10.64 0.58
CA ARG A 33 15.05 11.01 1.11
C ARG A 33 14.95 12.50 0.90
N SER A 34 14.47 12.88 -0.28
CA SER A 34 14.33 14.26 -0.65
C SER A 34 13.45 14.82 0.45
N ALA A 35 13.96 15.82 1.15
CA ALA A 35 13.29 16.40 2.32
C ALA A 35 11.85 16.81 1.98
N LYS A 36 11.55 16.93 0.68
CA LYS A 36 10.22 17.10 0.10
C LYS A 36 9.93 16.04 -0.96
N MET A 37 8.80 15.35 -0.81
CA MET A 37 8.25 14.43 -1.82
C MET A 37 6.96 15.00 -2.39
N PHE A 38 6.76 14.88 -3.70
CA PHE A 38 5.55 15.28 -4.39
C PHE A 38 4.69 14.06 -4.72
N VAL A 39 3.43 14.05 -4.29
CA VAL A 39 2.45 13.06 -4.71
C VAL A 39 1.45 13.72 -5.66
N GLN A 40 1.41 13.25 -6.90
CA GLN A 40 0.46 13.71 -7.90
C GLN A 40 -0.85 12.94 -7.69
N THR A 41 -1.86 13.61 -7.13
CA THR A 41 -3.20 13.03 -6.92
C THR A 41 -4.20 13.90 -7.66
N LEU A 42 -5.03 13.29 -8.51
CA LEU A 42 -6.07 14.01 -9.28
C LEU A 42 -7.04 14.80 -8.39
N ASN A 43 -7.23 14.35 -7.15
CA ASN A 43 -8.01 15.01 -6.12
C ASN A 43 -7.21 15.13 -4.82
N CYS A 44 -6.32 16.10 -4.76
CA CYS A 44 -5.49 16.34 -3.60
C CYS A 44 -6.32 16.99 -2.49
N THR A 45 -6.50 16.27 -1.38
CA THR A 45 -7.14 16.78 -0.16
C THR A 45 -6.14 16.69 0.99
N SER A 46 -6.04 17.72 1.83
CA SER A 46 -5.12 17.76 2.97
C SER A 46 -5.13 16.50 3.86
N PRO A 47 -6.28 15.93 4.28
CA PRO A 47 -6.28 14.72 5.10
C PRO A 47 -5.71 13.50 4.38
N ASN A 48 -5.99 13.34 3.09
CA ASN A 48 -5.54 12.20 2.30
C ASN A 48 -4.03 12.31 2.00
N CYS A 49 -3.57 13.51 1.63
CA CYS A 49 -2.16 13.84 1.45
C CYS A 49 -1.35 13.57 2.72
N LYS A 50 -1.82 14.05 3.88
CA LYS A 50 -1.15 13.82 5.16
C LYS A 50 -1.06 12.34 5.52
N ALA A 51 -2.13 11.57 5.30
CA ALA A 51 -2.14 10.13 5.55
C ALA A 51 -1.12 9.40 4.66
N GLN A 52 -1.05 9.74 3.37
CA GLN A 52 -0.07 9.18 2.43
C GLN A 52 1.36 9.55 2.82
N CYS A 53 1.62 10.81 3.14
CA CYS A 53 2.93 11.28 3.61
C CYS A 53 3.38 10.51 4.87
N LYS A 54 2.46 10.32 5.83
CA LYS A 54 2.72 9.57 7.07
C LYS A 54 3.01 8.09 6.81
N GLY A 55 2.29 7.46 5.88
CA GLY A 55 2.57 6.10 5.42
C GLY A 55 3.93 5.93 4.73
N ARG A 56 4.48 7.02 4.18
CA ARG A 56 5.83 7.07 3.58
C ARG A 56 6.92 7.52 4.58
N GLY A 57 6.53 7.77 5.83
CA GLY A 57 7.40 8.15 6.94
C GLY A 57 7.50 9.66 7.21
N TYR A 58 6.97 10.53 6.33
CA TYR A 58 7.03 11.98 6.52
C TYR A 58 6.14 12.42 7.71
N ARG A 59 6.56 13.47 8.45
CA ARG A 59 5.81 13.98 9.62
C ARG A 59 4.58 14.81 9.23
N THR A 60 4.70 15.59 8.15
CA THR A 60 3.66 16.49 7.69
C THR A 60 3.43 16.35 6.19
N GLY A 61 2.27 16.84 5.75
CA GLY A 61 1.80 16.76 4.37
C GLY A 61 0.76 17.83 4.10
N SER A 62 0.97 18.63 3.05
CA SER A 62 0.09 19.75 2.68
C SER A 62 -0.31 19.66 1.22
N CYS A 63 -1.57 19.92 0.92
CA CYS A 63 -2.04 19.99 -0.45
C CYS A 63 -1.94 21.44 -0.98
N GLN A 64 -1.22 21.65 -2.07
CA GLN A 64 -1.17 22.93 -2.79
C GLN A 64 -1.36 22.70 -4.29
N ILE A 65 -2.33 23.37 -4.89
CA ILE A 65 -2.55 23.39 -6.36
C ILE A 65 -2.65 21.96 -6.94
N GLY A 66 -3.43 21.09 -6.29
CA GLY A 66 -3.61 19.69 -6.73
C GLY A 66 -2.40 18.79 -6.48
N ARG A 67 -1.35 19.28 -5.81
CA ARG A 67 -0.13 18.53 -5.51
C ARG A 67 0.03 18.37 -4.01
N CYS A 68 0.36 17.15 -3.59
CA CYS A 68 0.62 16.84 -2.20
C CYS A 68 2.11 16.97 -1.91
N PHE A 69 2.45 17.83 -0.94
CA PHE A 69 3.82 18.11 -0.50
C PHE A 69 4.06 17.45 0.85
N CYS A 70 4.91 16.42 0.88
CA CYS A 70 5.32 15.77 2.12
C CYS A 70 6.59 16.41 2.67
N SER A 71 6.68 16.59 3.99
CA SER A 71 7.87 17.13 4.66
C SER A 71 8.16 16.40 5.98
N TYR A 72 9.44 16.29 6.33
CA TYR A 72 9.90 15.74 7.62
C TYR A 72 10.15 16.79 8.70
N VAL A 73 10.32 18.06 8.31
CA VAL A 73 10.40 19.22 9.22
C VAL A 73 9.01 19.64 9.69
#